data_AF-A0A2S9JNY5-F1
#
_entry.id   AF-A0A2S9JNY5-F1
#
_cell.length_a   1.000
_cell.length_b   1.000
_cell.length_c   1.000
_cell.angle_alpha   90.00
_cell.angle_beta   90.00
_cell.angle_gamma   90.00
#
_symmetry.space_group_name_H-M   'P 1'
#
loop_
_entity.id
_entity.type
_entity.pdbx_description
1 polymer ?
#
loop_
_entity_poly.entity_id
_entity_poly.type
_entity_poly.pdbx_seq_one_letter_code
_entity_poly.pdbx_strand_id
1 'polypeptide(L)'
;MVIAMSVLTLSAFAVMFFGVMTYWQLYDWLFPDAPYSDKWTAGDFVTLGLILSIGLTTAVLAGWRLAQSVIRPLKSIAKAVRAIAGGDFSARAETIHSPFGEAESLIADFNAMAARLENAEIELR
;
A
#
# COMPACT_ATOMS: atom_id res chain seq x y z
N MET A 1 2.83 -3.83 10.59
CA MET A 1 1.83 -4.12 9.55
C MET A 1 0.47 -3.49 9.82
N VAL A 2 0.17 -3.11 11.06
CA VAL A 2 -1.15 -2.64 11.47
C VAL A 2 -1.48 -1.29 10.84
N ILE A 3 -0.54 -0.36 10.75
CA ILE A 3 -0.82 0.98 10.21
C ILE A 3 -1.11 0.89 8.71
N ALA A 4 -0.33 0.10 7.96
CA ALA A 4 -0.59 -0.12 6.53
C ALA A 4 -1.95 -0.80 6.28
N MET A 5 -2.31 -1.77 7.13
CA MET A 5 -3.61 -2.44 7.07
C MET A 5 -4.76 -1.51 7.48
N SER A 6 -4.59 -0.72 8.53
CA SER A 6 -5.57 0.28 8.98
C SER A 6 -5.79 1.37 7.95
N VAL A 7 -4.73 1.86 7.30
CA VAL A 7 -4.85 2.85 6.23
C VAL A 7 -5.54 2.22 5.01
N LEU A 8 -5.25 0.97 4.67
CA LEU A 8 -5.95 0.27 3.60
C LEU A 8 -7.45 0.11 3.91
N THR A 9 -7.80 -0.35 5.12
CA THR A 9 -9.20 -0.55 5.50
C THR A 9 -9.96 0.77 5.60
N LEU A 10 -9.33 1.82 6.14
CA LEU A 10 -9.88 3.18 6.13
C LEU A 10 -10.07 3.71 4.71
N SER A 11 -9.11 3.46 3.81
CA SER A 11 -9.21 3.88 2.41
C SER A 11 -10.34 3.13 1.69
N ALA A 12 -10.44 1.82 1.88
CA ALA A 12 -11.52 1.02 1.30
C ALA A 12 -12.89 1.45 1.83
N PHE A 13 -12.99 1.70 3.13
CA PHE A 13 -14.21 2.20 3.76
C PHE A 13 -14.59 3.58 3.24
N ALA A 14 -13.63 4.51 3.14
CA ALA A 14 -13.85 5.83 2.57
C ALA A 14 -14.34 5.73 1.12
N VAL A 15 -13.68 4.93 0.27
CA VAL A 15 -14.09 4.73 -1.12
C VAL A 15 -15.51 4.17 -1.22
N MET A 16 -15.86 3.19 -0.38
CA MET A 16 -17.22 2.64 -0.34
C MET A 16 -18.23 3.69 0.10
N PHE A 17 -17.96 4.41 1.19
CA PHE A 17 -18.85 5.41 1.76
C PHE A 17 -19.06 6.60 0.82
N PHE A 18 -17.97 7.17 0.31
CA PHE A 18 -18.02 8.25 -0.68
C PHE A 18 -18.60 7.76 -2.00
N GLY A 19 -18.35 6.52 -2.42
CA GLY A 19 -18.93 5.95 -3.63
C GLY A 19 -20.46 5.89 -3.57
N VAL A 20 -21.02 5.41 -2.46
CA VAL A 20 -22.47 5.36 -2.24
C VAL A 20 -23.09 6.75 -2.10
N MET A 21 -22.44 7.67 -1.37
CA MET A 21 -22.90 9.06 -1.28
C MET A 21 -22.87 9.77 -2.64
N THR A 22 -21.79 9.56 -3.40
CA THR A 22 -21.62 10.16 -4.73
C THR A 22 -22.61 9.56 -5.71
N TYR A 23 -22.99 8.29 -5.60
CA TYR A 23 -24.00 7.68 -6.47
C TYR A 23 -25.30 8.48 -6.50
N TRP A 24 -25.89 8.76 -5.33
CA TRP A 24 -27.16 9.50 -5.24
C TRP A 24 -27.02 10.92 -5.81
N GLN A 25 -25.98 11.65 -5.41
CA GLN A 25 -25.73 13.02 -5.86
C GLN A 25 -25.42 13.10 -7.36
N LEU A 26 -24.59 12.18 -7.86
CA LEU A 26 -24.18 12.13 -9.25
C LEU A 26 -25.34 11.74 -10.15
N TYR A 27 -26.18 10.79 -9.72
CA TYR A 27 -27.38 10.40 -10.46
C TYR A 27 -28.35 11.57 -10.61
N ASP A 28 -28.68 12.24 -9.49
CA ASP A 28 -29.58 13.41 -9.50
C ASP A 28 -29.00 14.58 -10.30
N TRP A 29 -27.68 14.76 -10.30
CA TRP A 29 -27.01 15.80 -11.07
C TRP A 29 -26.94 15.51 -12.57
N LEU A 30 -26.69 14.26 -12.96
CA LEU A 30 -26.60 13.85 -14.37
C LEU A 30 -27.98 13.69 -15.03
N PHE A 31 -28.98 13.29 -14.24
CA PHE A 31 -30.34 12.96 -14.72
C PHE A 31 -31.44 13.58 -13.84
N PRO A 32 -31.50 14.92 -13.73
CA PRO A 32 -32.43 15.61 -12.82
C PRO A 32 -33.92 15.40 -13.15
N ASP A 33 -34.26 15.16 -14.42
CA ASP A 33 -35.64 14.94 -14.90
C ASP A 33 -35.95 13.47 -15.20
N ALA A 34 -35.06 12.54 -14.84
CA ALA A 34 -35.29 11.12 -15.12
C ALA A 34 -36.48 10.62 -14.27
N PRO A 35 -37.52 10.05 -14.89
CA PRO A 35 -38.60 9.44 -14.14
C PRO A 35 -38.04 8.25 -13.36
N TYR A 36 -38.28 8.26 -12.05
CA TYR A 36 -37.88 7.16 -11.16
C TYR A 36 -38.53 5.86 -11.68
N SER A 37 -37.71 5.02 -12.29
CA SER A 37 -38.12 3.82 -13.02
C SER A 37 -37.37 2.65 -12.41
N ASP A 38 -38.10 1.60 -11.99
CA ASP A 38 -37.48 0.36 -11.52
C ASP A 38 -36.74 -0.40 -12.65
N LYS A 39 -36.90 0.04 -13.91
CA LYS A 39 -36.15 -0.51 -15.04
C LYS A 39 -34.86 0.26 -15.25
N TRP A 40 -33.81 -0.51 -15.45
CA TRP A 40 -32.47 -0.03 -15.79
C TRP A 40 -32.49 0.81 -17.07
N THR A 41 -31.98 2.03 -16.97
CA THR A 41 -31.86 3.02 -18.04
C THR A 41 -30.40 3.19 -18.46
N ALA A 42 -30.17 3.79 -19.63
CA ALA A 42 -28.81 4.08 -20.10
C ALA A 42 -28.02 4.96 -19.10
N GLY A 43 -28.70 5.82 -18.36
CA GLY A 43 -28.10 6.66 -17.32
C GLY A 43 -27.57 5.87 -16.12
N ASP A 44 -28.22 4.77 -15.76
CA ASP A 44 -27.75 3.88 -14.69
C ASP A 44 -26.42 3.23 -15.08
N PHE A 45 -26.29 2.77 -16.34
CA PHE A 45 -25.04 2.19 -16.84
C PHE A 45 -23.89 3.20 -16.89
N VAL A 46 -24.16 4.45 -17.26
CA VAL A 46 -23.15 5.52 -17.23
C VAL A 46 -22.69 5.82 -15.80
N THR A 47 -23.64 5.96 -14.88
CA THR A 47 -23.38 6.24 -13.46
C THR A 47 -22.58 5.10 -12.83
N LEU A 48 -22.95 3.85 -13.10
CA LEU A 48 -22.21 2.68 -12.65
C LEU A 48 -20.82 2.60 -13.26
N GLY A 49 -20.67 2.90 -14.55
CA GLY A 49 -19.37 2.95 -15.22
C GLY A 49 -18.43 3.95 -14.56
N LEU A 50 -18.93 5.15 -14.22
CA LEU A 50 -18.16 6.17 -13.52
C LEU A 50 -17.73 5.69 -12.13
N ILE A 51 -18.65 5.16 -11.33
CA ILE A 51 -18.34 4.66 -9.97
C ILE A 51 -17.33 3.52 -10.02
N LEU A 52 -17.53 2.56 -10.93
CA LEU A 52 -16.60 1.46 -11.15
C LEU A 52 -15.22 1.99 -11.55
N SER A 53 -15.14 2.95 -12.46
CA SER A 53 -13.85 3.50 -12.91
C SER A 53 -13.08 4.16 -11.77
N ILE A 54 -13.75 4.92 -10.91
CA ILE A 54 -13.14 5.59 -9.75
C ILE A 54 -12.71 4.55 -8.70
N GLY A 55 -13.59 3.58 -8.41
CA GLY A 55 -13.30 2.50 -7.49
C GLY A 55 -12.10 1.66 -7.93
N LEU A 56 -12.07 1.28 -9.22
CA LEU A 56 -10.98 0.50 -9.81
C LEU A 56 -9.66 1.27 -9.76
N THR A 57 -9.68 2.54 -10.16
CA THR A 57 -8.50 3.41 -10.15
C THR A 57 -7.92 3.51 -8.74
N THR A 58 -8.78 3.72 -7.74
CA THR A 58 -8.35 3.81 -6.34
C THR A 58 -7.80 2.48 -5.82
N ALA A 59 -8.45 1.36 -6.16
CA ALA A 59 -7.98 0.02 -5.79
C ALA A 59 -6.60 -0.29 -6.39
N VAL A 60 -6.39 0.03 -7.68
CA VAL A 60 -5.10 -0.15 -8.36
C VAL A 60 -4.02 0.69 -7.70
N LEU A 61 -4.29 1.97 -7.42
CA LEU A 61 -3.33 2.86 -6.75
C LEU A 61 -2.98 2.36 -5.35
N ALA A 62 -3.96 1.94 -4.55
CA ALA A 62 -3.75 1.42 -3.21
C ALA A 62 -2.92 0.12 -3.24
N GLY A 63 -3.28 -0.83 -4.11
CA GLY A 63 -2.56 -2.09 -4.28
C GLY A 63 -1.12 -1.87 -4.73
N TRP A 64 -0.89 -0.96 -5.67
CA TRP A 64 0.46 -0.63 -6.15
C TRP A 64 1.30 0.02 -5.05
N ARG A 65 0.73 0.96 -4.28
CA ARG A 65 1.42 1.63 -3.18
C ARG A 65 1.83 0.64 -2.09
N LEU A 66 0.95 -0.33 -1.76
CA LEU A 66 1.25 -1.40 -0.83
C LEU A 66 2.37 -2.30 -1.33
N ALA A 67 2.29 -2.75 -2.58
CA ALA A 67 3.32 -3.59 -3.19
C ALA A 67 4.70 -2.91 -3.11
N GLN A 68 4.78 -1.61 -3.42
CA GLN A 68 6.05 -0.87 -3.31
C GLN A 68 6.55 -0.73 -1.87
N SER A 69 5.64 -0.56 -0.90
CA SER A 69 6.01 -0.38 0.52
C SER A 69 6.65 -1.62 1.16
N VAL A 70 6.33 -2.82 0.67
CA VAL A 70 6.86 -4.09 1.21
C VAL A 70 8.03 -4.62 0.38
N ILE A 71 7.92 -4.58 -0.96
CA ILE A 71 8.91 -5.19 -1.85
C ILE A 71 10.26 -4.45 -1.80
N ARG A 72 10.27 -3.11 -1.66
CA ARG A 72 11.50 -2.33 -1.63
C ARG A 72 12.38 -2.64 -0.39
N PRO A 73 11.87 -2.54 0.86
CA PRO A 73 12.61 -2.95 2.06
C PRO A 73 13.13 -4.38 1.99
N LEU A 74 12.29 -5.31 1.51
CA LEU A 74 12.63 -6.72 1.45
C LEU A 74 13.80 -6.99 0.50
N LYS A 75 13.83 -6.32 -0.67
CA LYS A 75 14.97 -6.41 -1.60
C LYS A 75 16.26 -5.85 -1.01
N SER A 76 16.18 -4.74 -0.27
CA SER A 76 17.33 -4.14 0.41
C SER A 76 17.93 -5.09 1.45
N ILE A 77 17.09 -5.66 2.32
CA ILE A 77 17.50 -6.65 3.31
C ILE A 77 18.09 -7.89 2.63
N ALA A 78 17.43 -8.42 1.59
CA ALA A 78 17.93 -9.59 0.87
C ALA A 78 19.32 -9.37 0.25
N LYS A 79 19.61 -8.15 -0.21
CA LYS A 79 20.93 -7.78 -0.73
C LYS A 79 21.98 -7.77 0.40
N ALA A 80 21.66 -7.17 1.54
CA ALA A 80 22.55 -7.14 2.70
C ALA A 80 22.82 -8.55 3.25
N VAL A 81 21.79 -9.39 3.37
CA VAL A 81 21.92 -10.78 3.80
C VAL A 81 22.86 -11.58 2.89
N ARG A 82 22.76 -11.41 1.57
CA ARG A 82 23.66 -12.09 0.62
C ARG A 82 25.11 -11.64 0.76
N ALA A 83 25.35 -10.36 1.03
CA ALA A 83 26.70 -9.85 1.25
C ALA A 83 27.30 -10.40 2.56
N ILE A 84 26.53 -10.40 3.65
CA ILE A 84 26.93 -10.99 4.94
C ILE A 84 27.22 -12.49 4.78
N ALA A 85 26.36 -13.24 4.08
CA ALA A 85 26.59 -14.65 3.80
C ALA A 85 27.83 -14.90 2.92
N GLY A 86 28.24 -13.91 2.13
CA GLY A 86 29.48 -13.92 1.34
C GLY A 86 30.73 -13.55 2.14
N GLY A 87 30.61 -13.28 3.45
CA GLY A 87 31.71 -12.92 4.34
C GLY A 87 31.89 -11.40 4.54
N ASP A 88 31.05 -10.55 3.94
CA ASP A 88 31.04 -9.11 4.20
C ASP A 88 30.09 -8.78 5.35
N PHE A 89 30.58 -8.93 6.58
CA PHE A 89 29.82 -8.62 7.80
C PHE A 89 29.59 -7.12 8.02
N SER A 90 30.27 -6.24 7.26
CA SER A 90 30.06 -4.80 7.30
C SER A 90 28.81 -4.36 6.51
N ALA A 91 28.27 -5.24 5.67
CA ALA A 91 27.10 -4.95 4.85
C ALA A 91 25.87 -4.61 5.70
N ARG A 92 25.10 -3.60 5.25
CA ARG A 92 23.87 -3.13 5.89
C ARG A 92 22.75 -2.99 4.87
N ALA A 93 21.51 -3.13 5.33
CA ALA A 93 20.34 -2.81 4.53
C ALA A 93 20.20 -1.28 4.43
N GLU A 94 19.95 -0.79 3.21
CA GLU A 94 19.68 0.62 2.94
C GLU A 94 18.44 1.08 3.70
N THR A 95 18.55 2.20 4.42
CA THR A 95 17.47 2.79 5.19
C THR A 95 16.45 3.44 4.25
N ILE A 96 15.36 2.72 4.00
CA ILE A 96 14.27 3.20 3.15
C ILE A 96 13.19 3.78 4.04
N HIS A 97 12.99 5.09 3.94
CA HIS A 97 11.88 5.77 4.58
C HIS A 97 10.57 5.25 3.98
N SER A 98 9.85 4.45 4.77
CA SER A 98 8.53 3.97 4.41
C SER A 98 7.49 4.92 5.01
N PRO A 99 6.47 5.36 4.26
CA PRO A 99 5.44 6.26 4.78
C PRO A 99 4.67 5.70 5.99
N PHE A 100 4.80 4.40 6.28
CA PHE A 100 4.16 3.74 7.42
C PHE A 100 5.13 3.42 8.58
N GLY A 101 6.43 3.71 8.45
CA GLY A 101 7.46 3.50 9.49
C GLY A 101 7.78 2.05 9.86
N GLU A 102 6.88 1.11 9.61
CA GLU A 102 7.04 -0.30 10.02
C GLU A 102 8.19 -1.00 9.29
N ALA A 103 8.34 -0.72 7.99
CA ALA A 103 9.47 -1.24 7.23
C ALA A 103 10.80 -0.59 7.63
N GLU A 104 10.76 0.66 8.10
CA GLU A 104 11.94 1.37 8.61
C GLU A 104 12.40 0.75 9.93
N SER A 105 11.46 0.47 10.85
CA SER A 105 11.73 -0.27 12.09
C SER A 105 12.35 -1.64 11.80
N LEU A 106 11.80 -2.39 10.82
CA LEU A 106 12.35 -3.69 10.45
C LEU A 106 13.78 -3.61 9.90
N ILE A 107 14.07 -2.59 9.09
CA ILE A 107 15.43 -2.33 8.58
C ILE A 107 16.37 -1.99 9.74
N ALA A 108 15.92 -1.18 10.70
CA ALA A 108 16.69 -0.83 11.89
C ALA A 108 17.01 -2.06 12.75
N ASP A 109 16.02 -2.93 13.00
CA ASP A 109 16.20 -4.17 13.75
C ASP A 109 17.19 -5.12 13.05
N PHE A 110 17.07 -5.25 11.73
CA PHE A 110 18.02 -6.04 10.93
C PHE A 110 19.45 -5.47 11.00
N ASN A 111 19.62 -4.16 10.85
CA ASN A 111 20.93 -3.53 10.89
C ASN A 111 21.57 -3.63 12.29
N ALA A 112 20.77 -3.57 13.37
CA ALA A 112 21.26 -3.80 14.72
C ALA A 112 21.75 -5.25 14.92
N MET A 113 21.05 -6.23 14.34
CA MET A 113 21.48 -7.63 14.34
C MET A 113 22.81 -7.81 13.57
N ALA A 114 22.91 -7.21 12.38
CA ALA A 114 24.13 -7.27 11.57
C ALA A 114 25.34 -6.65 12.28
N ALA A 115 25.14 -5.55 13.01
CA ALA A 115 26.20 -4.92 13.82
C ALA A 115 26.70 -5.83 14.95
N ARG A 116 25.80 -6.56 15.61
CA ARG A 116 26.20 -7.54 16.64
C ARG A 116 26.99 -8.69 16.03
N LEU A 117 26.59 -9.15 14.85
CA LEU A 117 27.29 -10.22 14.14
C LEU A 117 28.70 -9.79 13.72
N GLU A 118 28.86 -8.58 13.19
CA GLU A 118 30.17 -8.02 12.83
C GLU A 118 31.09 -7.90 14.05
N ASN A 119 30.58 -7.42 15.19
CA ASN A 119 31.37 -7.30 16.41
C ASN A 119 31.84 -8.67 16.92
N ALA A 120 30.99 -9.69 16.85
CA ALA A 120 31.36 -11.05 17.25
C ALA A 120 32.46 -11.64 16.34
N GLU A 121 32.40 -11.36 15.04
CA GLU A 121 33.46 -11.78 14.09
C GLU A 121 34.78 -11.06 14.37
N ILE A 122 34.74 -9.76 14.69
CA ILE A 122 35.95 -8.98 15.04
C ILE A 122 36.61 -9.52 16.31
N GLU A 123 35.82 -9.95 17.30
CA GLU A 123 36.34 -10.50 18.55
C GLU A 123 36.98 -11.90 18.39
N LEU A 124 36.57 -12.66 17.37
CA LEU A 124 37.09 -13.99 17.07
C LEU A 124 38.37 -13.99 16.20
N ARG A 125 38.72 -12.84 15.61
CA ARG A 125 39.93 -12.65 14.80
C ARG A 125 41.14 -12.21 15.63
#